data_AF-A0A4Q7FTC0-F1
#
_entry.id   AF-A0A4Q7FTC0-F1
#
_cell.length_a   1.000
_cell.length_b   1.000
_cell.length_c   1.000
_cell.angle_alpha   90.00
_cell.angle_beta   90.00
_cell.angle_gamma   90.00
#
_symmetry.space_group_name_H-M   'P 1'
#
loop_
_entity.id
_entity.type
_entity.pdbx_description
1 polymer ?
#
loop_
_entity_poly.entity_id
_entity_poly.type
_entity_poly.pdbx_seq_one_letter_code
_entity_poly.pdbx_strand_id
1 'polypeptide(L)'
;MSLNRMMIVGAGSMLLALVMLDPVFASTSGGGNLPWESPLQQIQQSITGPVAGFIALAAVAVAGGMLIFGGELNDFARRLMYVVLVAGILLGATQIVALFGASGASIGDVAPTMPIGRRAGDLGHG
;
A
#
# COMPACT_ATOMS: atom_id res chain seq x y z
N MET A 1 8.24 -34.69 3.41
CA MET A 1 8.59 -33.31 3.85
C MET A 1 8.44 -32.25 2.76
N SER A 2 8.43 -32.59 1.45
CA SER A 2 8.23 -31.62 0.35
C SER A 2 6.78 -31.13 0.18
N LEU A 3 5.79 -31.98 0.48
CA LEU A 3 4.37 -31.64 0.33
C LEU A 3 3.92 -30.49 1.26
N ASN A 4 4.29 -30.50 2.54
CA ASN A 4 3.92 -29.42 3.46
C ASN A 4 4.54 -28.08 3.07
N ARG A 5 5.79 -28.07 2.55
CA ARG A 5 6.43 -26.85 2.06
C ARG A 5 5.74 -26.32 0.81
N MET A 6 5.31 -27.21 -0.09
CA MET A 6 4.59 -26.85 -1.31
C MET A 6 3.16 -26.37 -1.03
N MET A 7 2.47 -26.96 -0.04
CA MET A 7 1.16 -26.47 0.43
C MET A 7 1.26 -25.09 1.10
N ILE A 8 2.30 -24.85 1.91
CA ILE A 8 2.53 -23.56 2.57
C ILE A 8 2.87 -22.46 1.56
N VAL A 9 3.70 -22.77 0.55
CA VAL A 9 4.02 -21.82 -0.53
C VAL A 9 2.79 -21.56 -1.40
N GLY A 10 2.00 -22.58 -1.71
CA GLY A 10 0.75 -22.46 -2.46
C GLY A 10 -0.32 -21.62 -1.73
N ALA A 11 -0.49 -21.84 -0.42
CA ALA A 11 -1.39 -21.04 0.41
C ALA A 11 -0.93 -19.57 0.51
N GLY A 12 0.38 -19.34 0.63
CA GLY A 12 0.97 -18.00 0.61
C GLY A 12 0.77 -17.27 -0.72
N SER A 13 0.95 -17.95 -1.85
CA SER A 13 0.69 -17.35 -3.17
C SER A 13 -0.79 -17.06 -3.42
N MET A 14 -1.69 -17.91 -2.92
CA MET A 14 -3.14 -17.71 -3.01
C MET A 14 -3.58 -16.49 -2.18
N LEU A 15 -3.06 -16.35 -0.95
CA LEU A 15 -3.32 -15.19 -0.09
C LEU A 15 -2.76 -13.89 -0.68
N LEU A 16 -1.56 -13.94 -1.28
CA LEU A 16 -0.97 -12.77 -1.93
C LEU A 16 -1.76 -12.35 -3.18
N ALA A 17 -2.27 -13.32 -3.95
CA ALA A 17 -3.15 -13.04 -5.10
C ALA A 17 -4.47 -12.39 -4.66
N LEU A 18 -5.05 -12.81 -3.53
CA LEU A 18 -6.26 -12.21 -2.96
C LEU A 18 -6.05 -10.76 -2.48
N VAL A 19 -4.85 -10.42 -2.01
CA VAL A 19 -4.49 -9.05 -1.58
C VAL A 19 -4.21 -8.12 -2.77
N MET A 20 -3.83 -8.68 -3.92
CA MET A 20 -3.57 -7.93 -5.16
C MET A 20 -4.82 -7.80 -6.06
N LEU A 21 -5.98 -8.29 -5.64
CA LEU A 21 -7.24 -7.92 -6.27
C LEU A 21 -7.58 -6.47 -5.88
N ASP A 22 -7.16 -5.52 -6.71
CA ASP A 22 -7.77 -4.19 -6.70
C ASP A 22 -9.30 -4.33 -6.88
N PRO A 23 -10.12 -3.58 -6.13
CA PRO A 23 -11.54 -3.54 -6.38
C PRO A 23 -11.76 -2.89 -7.74
N VAL A 24 -11.95 -3.70 -8.79
CA VAL A 24 -12.53 -3.25 -10.05
C VAL A 24 -13.99 -2.89 -9.74
N PHE A 25 -14.18 -1.66 -9.28
CA PHE A 25 -15.45 -0.98 -9.40
C PHE A 25 -15.69 -0.82 -10.90
N ALA A 26 -16.53 -1.70 -11.46
CA ALA A 26 -17.11 -1.47 -12.76
C ALA A 26 -17.72 -0.07 -12.74
N SER A 27 -17.11 0.84 -13.50
CA SER A 27 -17.51 2.22 -13.60
C SER A 27 -18.96 2.25 -14.05
N THR A 28 -19.84 2.73 -13.18
CA THR A 28 -21.24 3.01 -13.54
C THR A 28 -21.24 4.24 -14.46
N SER A 29 -21.08 3.99 -15.76
CA SER A 29 -21.24 5.02 -16.78
C SER A 29 -22.35 4.59 -17.72
N GLY A 30 -23.58 4.95 -17.35
CA GLY A 30 -24.72 5.16 -18.24
C GLY A 30 -25.25 3.94 -19.00
N GLY A 31 -26.44 3.45 -18.63
CA GLY A 31 -27.10 2.45 -19.46
C GLY A 31 -28.40 1.88 -18.92
N GLY A 32 -29.26 2.68 -18.30
CA GLY A 32 -30.62 2.24 -18.00
C GLY A 32 -31.31 1.76 -19.28
N ASN A 33 -31.88 0.54 -19.24
CA ASN A 33 -33.13 0.10 -19.91
C ASN A 33 -33.21 -1.44 -20.11
N LEU A 34 -32.39 -2.27 -19.44
CA LEU A 34 -32.42 -3.72 -19.67
C LEU A 34 -32.94 -4.49 -18.43
N PRO A 35 -34.00 -5.31 -18.56
CA PRO A 35 -34.68 -5.95 -17.41
C PRO A 35 -33.81 -6.96 -16.63
N TRP A 36 -32.68 -7.37 -17.20
CA TRP A 36 -31.69 -8.25 -16.55
C TRP A 36 -30.65 -7.48 -15.71
N GLU A 37 -30.65 -6.15 -15.76
CA GLU A 37 -29.72 -5.31 -15.00
C GLU A 37 -30.10 -5.25 -13.50
N SER A 38 -31.39 -5.28 -13.18
CA SER A 38 -31.90 -5.38 -11.79
C SER A 38 -31.40 -6.62 -11.04
N PRO A 39 -31.50 -7.85 -11.58
CA PRO A 39 -30.96 -9.02 -10.91
C PRO A 39 -29.43 -9.01 -10.79
N LEU A 40 -28.70 -8.45 -11.75
CA LEU A 40 -27.24 -8.31 -11.65
C LEU A 40 -26.82 -7.27 -10.58
N GLN A 41 -27.56 -6.17 -10.45
CA GLN A 41 -27.34 -5.20 -9.36
C GLN A 41 -27.67 -5.79 -7.98
N GLN A 42 -28.72 -6.60 -7.85
CA GLN A 42 -29.03 -7.29 -6.59
C GLN A 42 -27.93 -8.25 -6.16
N ILE A 43 -27.30 -8.95 -7.11
CA ILE A 43 -26.16 -9.83 -6.83
C ILE A 43 -24.93 -9.00 -6.42
N GLN A 44 -24.63 -7.89 -7.10
CA GLN A 44 -23.58 -6.97 -6.67
C GLN A 44 -23.84 -6.41 -5.27
N GLN A 45 -25.07 -5.99 -4.97
CA GLN A 45 -25.44 -5.48 -3.65
C GLN A 45 -25.42 -6.56 -2.56
N SER A 46 -25.62 -7.83 -2.88
CA SER A 46 -25.54 -8.91 -1.88
C SER A 46 -24.11 -9.35 -1.59
N ILE A 47 -23.19 -9.20 -2.55
CA ILE A 47 -21.75 -9.44 -2.35
C ILE A 47 -21.07 -8.26 -1.64
N THR A 48 -21.53 -7.04 -1.87
CA THR A 48 -20.99 -5.82 -1.24
C THR A 48 -21.82 -5.31 -0.05
N GLY A 49 -22.95 -5.94 0.22
CA GLY A 49 -23.90 -5.50 1.24
C GLY A 49 -23.58 -5.95 2.67
N PRO A 50 -24.36 -5.50 3.66
CA PRO A 50 -24.13 -5.78 5.08
C PRO A 50 -24.04 -7.27 5.42
N VAL A 51 -24.75 -8.12 4.66
CA VAL A 51 -24.75 -9.58 4.83
C VAL A 51 -23.37 -10.18 4.61
N ALA A 52 -22.65 -9.75 3.56
CA ALA A 52 -21.28 -10.17 3.32
C ALA A 52 -20.35 -9.70 4.46
N GLY A 53 -20.59 -8.51 4.99
CA GLY A 53 -19.90 -7.98 6.17
C GLY A 53 -20.06 -8.86 7.42
N PHE A 54 -21.28 -9.32 7.72
CA PHE A 54 -21.52 -10.21 8.86
C PHE A 54 -20.89 -11.58 8.68
N ILE A 55 -20.91 -12.13 7.46
CA ILE A 55 -20.24 -13.41 7.14
C ILE A 55 -18.72 -13.26 7.30
N ALA A 56 -18.15 -12.16 6.81
CA ALA A 56 -16.72 -11.87 6.97
C ALA A 56 -16.33 -11.75 8.46
N LEU A 57 -17.13 -11.04 9.26
CA LEU A 57 -16.92 -10.92 10.70
C LEU A 57 -16.96 -12.29 11.39
N ALA A 58 -17.96 -13.11 11.07
CA ALA A 58 -18.06 -14.47 11.60
C ALA A 58 -16.86 -15.35 11.21
N ALA A 59 -16.41 -15.27 9.96
CA ALA A 59 -15.24 -16.01 9.48
C ALA A 59 -13.94 -15.60 10.20
N VAL A 60 -13.73 -14.29 10.42
CA VAL A 60 -12.58 -13.77 11.17
C VAL A 60 -12.63 -14.22 12.64
N ALA A 61 -13.81 -14.23 13.26
CA ALA A 61 -13.97 -14.70 14.64
C ALA A 61 -13.66 -16.20 14.77
N VAL A 62 -14.11 -17.03 13.83
CA VAL A 62 -13.80 -18.47 13.80
C VAL A 62 -12.32 -18.70 13.54
N ALA A 63 -11.71 -17.99 12.58
CA ALA A 63 -10.29 -18.08 12.32
C ALA A 63 -9.47 -17.66 13.56
N GLY A 64 -9.80 -16.53 14.19
CA GLY A 64 -9.19 -16.09 15.44
C GLY A 64 -9.36 -17.08 16.59
N GLY A 65 -10.54 -17.68 16.72
CA GLY A 65 -10.83 -18.73 17.70
C GLY A 65 -10.00 -20.00 17.46
N MET A 66 -9.91 -20.45 16.20
CA MET A 66 -9.05 -21.57 15.81
C MET A 66 -7.57 -21.27 16.07
N LEU A 67 -7.15 -20.02 15.93
CA LEU A 67 -5.78 -19.63 16.23
C LEU A 67 -5.47 -19.72 17.72
N ILE A 68 -6.37 -19.27 18.62
CA ILE A 68 -6.18 -19.27 20.08
C ILE A 68 -6.30 -20.68 20.69
N PHE A 69 -7.27 -21.48 20.23
CA PHE A 69 -7.57 -22.78 20.83
C PHE A 69 -7.05 -23.99 20.02
N GLY A 70 -6.60 -23.80 18.78
CA GLY A 70 -6.20 -24.87 17.85
C GLY A 70 -4.78 -25.41 18.03
N GLY A 71 -4.13 -25.23 19.18
CA GLY A 71 -2.82 -25.81 19.52
C GLY A 71 -1.60 -25.24 18.80
N GLU A 72 -1.78 -24.55 17.67
CA GLU A 72 -0.71 -23.98 16.83
C GLU A 72 -0.42 -22.49 17.13
N LEU A 73 -0.93 -21.98 18.26
CA LEU A 73 -0.85 -20.57 18.69
C LEU A 73 0.57 -20.02 18.60
N ASN A 74 1.55 -20.81 19.04
CA ASN A 74 2.95 -20.44 19.09
C ASN A 74 3.56 -20.28 17.69
N ASP A 75 3.18 -21.13 16.74
CA ASP A 75 3.64 -21.04 15.34
C ASP A 75 2.97 -19.89 14.60
N PHE A 76 1.68 -19.66 14.83
CA PHE A 76 0.98 -18.48 14.28
C PHE A 76 1.54 -17.17 14.84
N ALA A 77 1.69 -17.07 16.16
CA ALA A 77 2.23 -15.88 16.82
C ALA A 77 3.64 -15.56 16.32
N ARG A 78 4.49 -16.59 16.18
CA ARG A 78 5.83 -16.43 15.61
C ARG A 78 5.78 -15.88 14.19
N ARG A 79 4.84 -16.35 13.37
CA ARG A 79 4.67 -15.91 11.99
C ARG A 79 4.14 -14.48 11.89
N LEU A 80 3.19 -14.11 12.74
CA LEU A 80 2.62 -12.77 12.83
C LEU A 80 3.70 -11.77 13.29
N MET A 81 4.54 -12.16 14.24
CA MET A 81 5.69 -11.36 14.69
C MET A 81 6.62 -11.01 13.52
N TYR A 82 6.92 -11.96 12.63
CA TYR A 82 7.75 -11.68 11.44
C TYR A 82 7.08 -10.68 10.50
N VAL A 83 5.78 -10.82 10.24
CA VAL A 83 5.03 -9.89 9.37
C VAL A 83 5.02 -8.48 9.95
N VAL A 84 4.71 -8.34 11.25
CA VAL A 84 4.68 -7.05 11.94
C VAL A 84 6.07 -6.43 12.00
N LEU A 85 7.11 -7.22 12.26
CA LEU A 85 8.49 -6.74 12.31
C LEU A 85 8.93 -6.18 10.95
N VAL A 86 8.64 -6.89 9.85
CA VAL A 86 8.93 -6.41 8.49
C VAL A 86 8.13 -5.15 8.17
N ALA A 87 6.83 -5.14 8.43
CA ALA A 87 5.98 -3.98 8.18
C ALA A 87 6.45 -2.75 8.99
N GLY A 88 6.78 -2.93 10.27
CA GLY A 88 7.28 -1.87 11.12
C GLY A 88 8.61 -1.30 10.64
N ILE A 89 9.53 -2.15 10.17
CA ILE A 89 10.79 -1.68 9.55
C ILE A 89 10.51 -0.88 8.29
N LEU A 90 9.64 -1.36 7.39
CA LEU A 90 9.31 -0.65 6.15
C LEU A 90 8.65 0.71 6.42
N LEU A 91 7.73 0.77 7.39
CA LEU A 91 7.06 2.01 7.80
C LEU A 91 8.02 2.96 8.53
N GLY A 92 8.97 2.45 9.31
CA GLY A 92 9.98 3.25 10.00
C GLY A 92 11.14 3.70 9.10
N ALA A 93 11.45 2.95 8.05
CA ALA A 93 12.55 3.24 7.14
C ALA A 93 12.37 4.58 6.42
N THR A 94 11.14 4.96 6.06
CA THR A 94 10.85 6.27 5.45
C THR A 94 11.22 7.42 6.39
N GLN A 95 11.01 7.26 7.70
CA GLN A 95 11.38 8.25 8.71
C GLN A 95 12.91 8.38 8.83
N ILE A 96 13.63 7.26 8.77
CA ILE A 96 15.11 7.28 8.79
C ILE A 96 15.66 7.93 7.51
N VAL A 97 15.13 7.58 6.34
CA VAL A 97 15.55 8.19 5.07
C VAL A 97 15.28 9.69 5.05
N ALA A 98 14.17 10.15 5.63
CA ALA A 98 13.86 11.58 5.73
C ALA A 98 14.92 12.36 6.54
N LEU A 99 15.50 11.77 7.59
CA LEU A 99 16.54 12.41 8.40
C LEU A 99 17.81 12.71 7.59
N PHE A 100 18.11 11.90 6.57
CA PHE A 100 19.28 12.09 5.70
C PHE A 100 18.95 12.73 4.35
N GLY A 101 17.68 12.67 3.92
CA GLY A 101 17.20 13.27 2.66
C GLY A 101 16.87 14.77 2.78
N ALA A 102 16.46 15.26 3.95
CA ALA A 102 16.16 16.68 4.17
C ALA A 102 17.42 17.56 4.37
N SER A 103 18.59 16.95 4.62
CA SER A 103 19.87 17.66 4.73
C SER A 103 20.63 17.79 3.39
N GLY A 104 20.03 17.33 2.28
CA GLY A 104 20.54 17.60 0.94
C GLY A 104 20.38 19.08 0.61
N ALA A 105 21.47 19.83 0.71
CA ALA A 105 21.53 21.27 0.44
C ALA A 105 20.81 21.67 -0.86
N SER A 106 19.99 22.72 -0.80
CA SER A 106 19.57 23.48 -1.98
C SER A 106 20.78 24.22 -2.55
N ILE A 107 21.51 23.55 -3.45
CA ILE A 107 22.52 24.21 -4.27
C ILE A 107 21.80 24.98 -5.37
N GLY A 108 21.96 26.31 -5.34
CA GLY A 108 21.77 27.14 -6.51
C GLY A 108 20.81 28.31 -6.36
N ASP A 109 21.17 29.32 -5.57
CA ASP A 109 21.00 30.71 -6.00
C ASP A 109 22.32 31.44 -5.74
N VAL A 110 23.36 30.99 -6.45
CA VAL A 110 24.57 31.80 -6.64
C VAL A 110 24.18 32.90 -7.61
N ALA A 111 23.75 34.03 -7.05
CA ALA A 111 23.67 35.28 -7.79
C ALA A 111 25.01 35.46 -8.54
N PRO A 112 25.00 35.69 -9.87
CA PRO A 112 26.23 35.81 -10.63
C PRO A 112 27.05 36.95 -10.04
N THR A 113 28.20 36.61 -9.47
CA THR A 113 29.22 37.56 -9.06
C THR A 113 29.71 38.25 -10.33
N MET A 114 29.14 39.41 -10.64
CA MET A 114 29.58 40.19 -11.78
C MET A 114 31.06 40.55 -11.55
N PRO A 115 31.96 40.17 -12.47
CA PRO A 115 33.38 40.42 -12.32
C PRO A 115 33.63 41.93 -12.36
N ILE A 116 34.42 42.42 -11.41
CA ILE A 116 34.97 43.78 -11.38
C ILE A 116 35.69 44.05 -12.71
N GLY A 117 34.97 44.66 -13.65
CA GLY A 117 35.47 45.17 -14.92
C GLY A 117 36.24 46.46 -14.70
N ARG A 118 37.49 46.32 -14.27
CA ARG A 118 38.45 47.43 -14.25
C ARG A 118 38.95 47.69 -15.68
N ARG A 119 38.39 48.70 -16.36
CA ARG A 119 38.89 49.54 -17.49
C ARG A 119 37.67 49.96 -18.33
N ALA A 120 37.54 51.18 -18.86
CA ALA A 120 38.45 52.29 -19.04
C ALA A 120 37.60 53.51 -19.45
N GLY A 121 38.07 54.71 -19.12
CA GLY A 121 37.55 56.00 -19.59
C GLY A 121 37.11 56.89 -18.41
N ASP A 122 37.87 57.82 -17.85
CA ASP A 122 38.92 58.67 -18.42
C ASP A 122 38.78 58.92 -19.92
N LEU A 123 37.69 59.58 -20.29
CA LEU A 123 37.64 60.56 -21.37
C LEU A 123 36.67 61.65 -20.93
N GLY A 124 37.16 62.88 -20.94
CA GLY A 124 36.48 64.04 -20.37
C GLY A 124 35.36 64.63 -21.21
N HIS A 125 35.11 65.91 -20.90
CA HIS A 125 34.25 66.90 -21.55
C HIS A 125 32.84 67.06 -20.97
N GLY A 126 32.57 68.27 -20.50
CA GLY A 126 31.27 68.79 -20.08
C GLY A 126 31.39 69.78 -18.93
#